data_AF-A0A930Z401-F1
#
_entry.id   AF-A0A930Z401-F1
#
_cell.length_a   1.000
_cell.length_b   1.000
_cell.length_c   1.000
_cell.angle_alpha   90.00
_cell.angle_beta   90.00
_cell.angle_gamma   90.00
#
_symmetry.space_group_name_H-M   'P 1'
#
loop_
_entity.id
_entity.type
_entity.pdbx_description
1 polymer ?
#
loop_
_entity_poly.entity_id
_entity_poly.type
_entity_poly.pdbx_seq_one_letter_code
_entity_poly.pdbx_strand_id
1 'polypeptide(L)'
;MGSLLERSRSRRIRSQARELVEECESFLTGQYPSVLQARGVPVPEWAWLSLLAHAPAETLMDHAAGGPRRNYLDRLNLIWLGAVALLTQELVVQAERTGCSVEELQHAVLVRLELRWVQTPSTASVVGPSPFVEEVRQALNQFRGSSNLR
;
A
#
# COMPACT_ATOMS: atom_id res chain seq x y z
N MET A 1 2.58 11.59 45.57
CA MET A 1 2.32 12.26 44.27
C MET A 1 3.01 11.60 43.06
N GLY A 2 4.13 10.87 43.20
CA GLY A 2 4.82 10.20 42.06
C GLY A 2 4.05 9.06 41.37
N SER A 3 3.28 8.26 42.12
CA SER A 3 2.59 7.06 41.60
C SER A 3 1.46 7.33 40.59
N LEU A 4 0.86 8.53 40.58
CA LEU A 4 -0.20 8.89 39.62
C LEU A 4 0.36 9.35 38.27
N LEU A 5 1.50 10.05 38.29
CA LEU A 5 2.21 10.48 37.10
C LEU A 5 2.81 9.27 36.36
N GLU A 6 3.38 8.32 37.09
CA GLU A 6 3.89 7.06 36.52
C GLU A 6 2.77 6.21 35.89
N ARG A 7 1.60 6.13 36.55
CA ARG A 7 0.43 5.43 36.01
C ARG A 7 -0.16 6.12 34.78
N SER A 8 -0.13 7.46 34.73
CA SER A 8 -0.55 8.24 33.55
C SER A 8 0.40 8.03 32.37
N ARG A 9 1.71 8.14 32.62
CA ARG A 9 2.75 7.88 31.61
C ARG A 9 2.66 6.45 31.07
N SER A 10 2.50 5.46 31.95
CA SER A 10 2.37 4.05 31.56
C SER A 10 1.13 3.79 30.71
N ARG A 11 0.01 4.47 30.98
CA ARG A 11 -1.20 4.39 30.14
C ARG A 11 -0.98 4.99 28.76
N ARG A 12 -0.35 6.17 28.68
CA ARG A 12 -0.01 6.82 27.41
C ARG A 12 0.93 5.96 26.55
N ILE A 13 1.94 5.35 27.16
CA ILE A 13 2.87 4.46 26.43
C ILE A 13 2.11 3.26 25.86
N ARG A 14 1.23 2.63 26.65
CA ARG A 14 0.42 1.50 26.18
C ARG A 14 -0.54 1.88 25.06
N SER A 15 -1.17 3.06 25.12
CA SER A 15 -2.06 3.51 24.05
C SER A 15 -1.29 3.78 22.76
N GLN A 16 -0.12 4.44 22.85
CA GLN A 16 0.74 4.70 21.70
C GLN A 16 1.28 3.41 21.08
N ALA A 17 1.69 2.44 21.91
CA ALA A 17 2.15 1.14 21.43
C ALA A 17 1.04 0.39 20.69
N ARG A 18 -0.19 0.44 21.20
CA ARG A 18 -1.34 -0.17 20.54
C ARG A 18 -1.66 0.50 19.19
N GLU A 19 -1.68 1.83 19.16
CA GLU A 19 -1.91 2.59 17.93
C GLU A 19 -0.85 2.27 16.88
N LEU A 20 0.42 2.18 17.26
CA LEU A 20 1.50 1.79 16.37
C LEU A 20 1.32 0.38 15.82
N VAL A 21 0.90 -0.58 16.65
CA VAL A 21 0.63 -1.96 16.20
C VAL A 21 -0.50 -1.97 15.17
N GLU A 22 -1.60 -1.26 15.44
CA GLU A 22 -2.74 -1.16 14.51
C GLU A 22 -2.31 -0.51 13.17
N GLU A 23 -1.45 0.50 13.21
CA GLU A 23 -0.89 1.13 12.01
C GLU A 23 0.01 0.16 11.23
N CYS A 24 0.92 -0.55 11.90
CA CYS A 24 1.78 -1.56 11.27
C CYS A 24 0.97 -2.70 10.64
N GLU A 25 -0.04 -3.22 11.34
CA GLU A 25 -0.91 -4.28 10.83
C GLU A 25 -1.67 -3.82 9.59
N SER A 26 -2.26 -2.61 9.63
CA SER A 26 -2.97 -2.07 8.47
C SER A 26 -2.03 -1.79 7.29
N PHE A 27 -0.78 -1.41 7.54
CA PHE A 27 0.23 -1.25 6.50
C PHE A 27 0.60 -2.59 5.85
N LEU A 28 0.97 -3.58 6.66
CA LEU A 28 1.39 -4.92 6.22
C LEU A 28 0.25 -5.78 5.66
N THR A 29 -0.99 -5.31 5.74
CA THR A 29 -2.15 -5.95 5.09
C THR A 29 -2.69 -5.13 3.92
N GLY A 30 -2.01 -4.03 3.56
CA GLY A 30 -2.40 -3.13 2.47
C GLY A 30 -3.65 -2.29 2.76
N GLN A 31 -4.16 -2.29 3.99
CA GLN A 31 -5.38 -1.56 4.38
C GLN A 31 -5.12 -0.12 4.81
N TYR A 32 -3.87 0.30 4.94
CA TYR A 32 -3.52 1.60 5.50
C TYR A 32 -4.12 2.82 4.76
N PRO A 33 -4.21 2.85 3.42
CA PRO A 33 -4.96 3.90 2.72
C PRO A 33 -6.39 4.07 3.22
N SER A 34 -7.11 2.96 3.43
CA SER A 34 -8.49 2.99 3.94
C SER A 34 -8.56 3.53 5.36
N VAL A 35 -7.57 3.21 6.21
CA VAL A 35 -7.48 3.75 7.58
C VAL A 35 -7.28 5.26 7.55
N LEU A 36 -6.36 5.76 6.72
CA LEU A 36 -6.11 7.20 6.59
C LEU A 36 -7.32 7.95 6.02
N GLN A 37 -7.98 7.39 5.02
CA GLN A 37 -9.23 7.93 4.47
C GLN A 37 -10.33 8.02 5.52
N ALA A 38 -10.54 6.95 6.31
CA ALA A 38 -11.55 6.95 7.37
C ALA A 38 -11.25 7.98 8.48
N ARG A 39 -9.97 8.28 8.72
CA ARG A 39 -9.51 9.33 9.64
C ARG A 39 -9.55 10.74 9.03
N GLY A 40 -9.90 10.90 7.75
CA GLY A 40 -9.89 12.17 7.04
C GLY A 40 -8.48 12.74 6.82
N VAL A 41 -7.45 11.89 6.86
CA VAL A 41 -6.05 12.26 6.66
C VAL A 41 -5.69 12.05 5.19
N PRO A 42 -4.96 12.99 4.54
CA PRO A 42 -4.45 12.78 3.19
C PRO A 42 -3.61 11.50 3.10
N VAL A 43 -3.91 10.66 2.11
CA VAL A 43 -3.17 9.41 1.90
C VAL A 43 -1.88 9.71 1.13
N PRO A 44 -0.70 9.44 1.71
CA PRO A 44 0.56 9.60 1.00
C PRO A 44 0.77 8.50 -0.04
N GLU A 45 1.57 8.78 -1.07
CA GLU A 45 1.86 7.84 -2.17
C GLU A 45 2.33 6.46 -1.72
N TRP A 46 3.24 6.40 -0.74
CA TRP A 46 3.77 5.14 -0.24
C TRP A 46 2.68 4.26 0.39
N ALA A 47 1.61 4.83 0.93
CA ALA A 47 0.50 4.05 1.47
C ALA A 47 -0.31 3.40 0.33
N TRP A 48 -0.45 4.08 -0.81
CA TRP A 48 -1.06 3.47 -2.00
C TRP A 48 -0.21 2.33 -2.57
N LEU A 49 1.13 2.46 -2.49
CA LEU A 49 2.02 1.37 -2.84
C LEU A 49 1.87 0.18 -1.87
N SER A 50 1.70 0.43 -0.57
CA SER A 50 1.53 -0.63 0.43
C SER A 50 0.28 -1.48 0.18
N LEU A 51 -0.81 -0.86 -0.33
CA LEU A 51 -1.99 -1.59 -0.80
C LEU A 51 -1.63 -2.58 -1.91
N LEU A 52 -0.92 -2.14 -2.96
CA LEU A 52 -0.50 -3.02 -4.05
C LEU A 52 0.51 -4.08 -3.59
N ALA A 53 1.40 -3.74 -2.65
CA ALA A 53 2.48 -4.61 -2.21
C ALA A 53 2.03 -5.71 -1.24
N HIS A 54 1.02 -5.44 -0.41
CA HIS A 54 0.69 -6.32 0.72
C HIS A 54 -0.75 -6.81 0.76
N ALA A 55 -1.69 -6.20 0.00
CA ALA A 55 -3.06 -6.69 0.02
C ALA A 55 -3.19 -8.06 -0.69
N PRO A 56 -4.04 -8.96 -0.17
CA PRO A 56 -4.36 -10.21 -0.85
C PRO A 56 -4.93 -9.97 -2.25
N ALA A 57 -4.68 -10.89 -3.18
CA ALA A 57 -5.17 -10.80 -4.56
C ALA A 57 -6.69 -10.54 -4.65
N GLU A 58 -7.49 -11.22 -3.82
CA GLU A 58 -8.94 -11.03 -3.74
C GLU A 58 -9.31 -9.58 -3.38
N THR A 59 -8.63 -9.01 -2.39
CA THR A 59 -8.86 -7.62 -1.95
C THR A 59 -8.49 -6.62 -3.05
N LEU A 60 -7.41 -6.87 -3.78
CA LEU A 60 -7.02 -6.04 -4.92
C LEU A 60 -8.08 -6.09 -6.02
N MET A 61 -8.61 -7.28 -6.33
CA MET A 61 -9.65 -7.45 -7.34
C MET A 61 -10.95 -6.73 -6.96
N ASP A 62 -11.36 -6.76 -5.69
CA ASP A 62 -12.51 -5.99 -5.20
C ASP A 62 -12.32 -4.48 -5.39
N HIS A 63 -11.10 -3.97 -5.17
CA HIS A 63 -10.77 -2.57 -5.40
C HIS A 63 -10.83 -2.22 -6.90
N ALA A 64 -10.33 -3.13 -7.76
CA ALA A 64 -10.35 -2.96 -9.20
C ALA A 64 -11.78 -2.97 -9.78
N ALA A 65 -12.66 -3.83 -9.24
CA ALA A 65 -14.08 -3.90 -9.61
C ALA A 65 -14.89 -2.67 -9.17
N GLY A 66 -14.29 -1.79 -8.36
CA GLY A 66 -14.87 -0.50 -7.99
C GLY A 66 -15.92 -0.54 -6.91
N GLY A 67 -15.63 -1.32 -5.87
CA GLY A 67 -16.50 -1.59 -4.73
C GLY A 67 -17.26 -0.40 -4.10
N PRO A 68 -18.21 -0.70 -3.21
CA PRO A 68 -19.31 0.19 -2.80
C PRO A 68 -18.88 1.47 -2.07
N ARG A 69 -17.61 1.62 -1.69
CA ARG A 69 -17.10 2.74 -0.87
C ARG A 69 -16.70 3.99 -1.66
N ARG A 70 -16.73 3.95 -3.01
CA ARG A 70 -16.30 5.08 -3.85
C ARG A 70 -17.18 6.34 -3.72
N ASN A 71 -18.43 6.20 -3.30
CA ASN A 71 -19.41 7.30 -3.31
C ASN A 71 -19.15 8.40 -2.26
N TYR A 72 -18.27 8.18 -1.30
CA TYR A 72 -17.98 9.12 -0.21
C TYR A 72 -16.58 9.73 -0.28
N LEU A 73 -15.82 9.43 -1.33
CA LEU A 73 -14.44 9.89 -1.48
C LEU A 73 -14.36 11.18 -2.26
N ASP A 74 -13.39 12.03 -1.91
CA ASP A 74 -13.05 13.18 -2.73
C ASP A 74 -12.48 12.76 -4.09
N ARG A 75 -12.43 13.72 -5.01
CA ARG A 75 -11.98 13.51 -6.39
C ARG A 75 -10.54 12.98 -6.47
N LEU A 76 -9.64 13.41 -5.59
CA LEU A 76 -8.24 13.00 -5.64
C LEU A 76 -8.10 11.53 -5.21
N ASN A 77 -8.80 11.14 -4.15
CA ASN A 77 -8.89 9.76 -3.69
C ASN A 77 -9.48 8.82 -4.76
N LEU A 78 -10.47 9.29 -5.53
CA LEU A 78 -11.01 8.53 -6.67
C LEU A 78 -9.98 8.31 -7.77
N ILE A 79 -9.14 9.30 -8.07
CA ILE A 79 -8.06 9.18 -9.07
C ILE A 79 -7.02 8.16 -8.59
N TRP A 80 -6.63 8.23 -7.31
CA TRP A 80 -5.71 7.25 -6.71
C TRP A 80 -6.25 5.83 -6.75
N LEU A 81 -7.53 5.63 -6.42
CA LEU A 81 -8.17 4.32 -6.55
C LEU A 81 -8.23 3.84 -7.99
N GLY A 82 -8.43 4.74 -8.95
CA GLY A 82 -8.34 4.42 -10.38
C GLY A 82 -6.94 3.97 -10.80
N ALA A 83 -5.90 4.64 -10.30
CA ALA A 83 -4.51 4.25 -10.53
C ALA A 83 -4.20 2.86 -9.94
N VAL A 84 -4.61 2.61 -8.70
CA VAL A 84 -4.47 1.29 -8.06
C VAL A 84 -5.24 0.22 -8.83
N ALA A 85 -6.50 0.48 -9.22
CA ALA A 85 -7.31 -0.48 -9.98
C ALA A 85 -6.63 -0.88 -11.31
N LEU A 86 -6.06 0.09 -12.02
CA LEU A 86 -5.31 -0.14 -13.24
C LEU A 86 -4.07 -1.00 -13.00
N LEU A 87 -3.27 -0.67 -11.98
CA LEU A 87 -2.07 -1.43 -11.63
C LEU A 87 -2.37 -2.83 -11.10
N THR A 88 -3.49 -3.01 -10.38
CA THR A 88 -3.98 -4.34 -9.97
C THR A 88 -4.23 -5.20 -11.20
N GLN A 89 -4.94 -4.69 -12.21
CA GLN A 89 -5.19 -5.44 -13.43
C GLN A 89 -3.89 -5.82 -14.13
N GLU A 90 -2.93 -4.91 -14.20
CA GLU A 90 -1.62 -5.18 -14.78
C GLU A 90 -0.80 -6.20 -14.00
N LEU A 91 -0.85 -6.14 -12.66
CA LEU A 91 -0.22 -7.12 -11.78
C LEU A 91 -0.77 -8.52 -12.01
N VAL A 92 -2.10 -8.66 -12.10
CA VAL A 92 -2.78 -9.94 -12.37
C VAL A 92 -2.43 -10.47 -13.76
N VAL A 93 -2.51 -9.63 -14.79
CA VAL A 93 -2.12 -10.01 -16.16
C VAL A 93 -0.65 -10.42 -16.23
N GLN A 94 0.21 -9.74 -15.47
CA GLN A 94 1.63 -10.07 -15.39
C GLN A 94 1.85 -11.42 -14.69
N ALA A 95 1.11 -11.70 -13.62
CA ALA A 95 1.16 -12.96 -12.89
C ALA A 95 0.81 -14.12 -13.83
N GLU A 96 -0.32 -14.01 -14.55
CA GLU A 96 -0.76 -14.97 -15.55
C GLU A 96 0.27 -15.17 -16.66
N ARG A 97 0.82 -14.08 -17.22
CA ARG A 97 1.79 -14.12 -18.31
C ARG A 97 3.11 -14.79 -17.91
N THR A 98 3.52 -14.62 -16.65
CA THR A 98 4.79 -15.16 -16.14
C THR A 98 4.65 -16.52 -15.47
N GLY A 99 3.41 -16.96 -15.22
CA GLY A 99 3.13 -18.19 -14.47
C GLY A 99 3.41 -18.08 -12.97
N CYS A 100 3.57 -16.85 -12.45
CA CYS A 100 3.77 -16.58 -11.03
C CYS A 100 2.43 -16.30 -10.34
N SER A 101 2.39 -16.42 -9.01
CA SER A 101 1.29 -15.89 -8.22
C SER A 101 1.40 -14.36 -8.07
N VAL A 102 0.30 -13.71 -7.67
CA VAL A 102 0.30 -12.27 -7.38
C VAL A 102 1.24 -11.96 -6.21
N GLU A 103 1.24 -12.80 -5.19
CA GLU A 103 2.09 -12.70 -4.00
C GLU A 103 3.58 -12.82 -4.36
N GLU A 104 3.92 -13.73 -5.27
CA GLU A 104 5.29 -13.86 -5.77
C GLU A 104 5.76 -12.57 -6.47
N LEU A 105 4.90 -11.97 -7.31
CA LEU A 105 5.20 -10.69 -7.96
C LEU A 105 5.27 -9.52 -6.97
N GLN A 106 4.36 -9.48 -6.00
CA GLN A 106 4.39 -8.50 -4.91
C GLN A 106 5.74 -8.53 -4.19
N HIS A 107 6.19 -9.71 -3.77
CA HIS A 107 7.46 -9.86 -3.06
C HIS A 107 8.68 -9.59 -3.95
N ALA A 108 8.64 -10.04 -5.20
CA ALA A 108 9.76 -9.89 -6.12
C ALA A 108 9.94 -8.44 -6.61
N VAL A 109 8.85 -7.67 -6.70
CA VAL A 109 8.84 -6.35 -7.34
C VAL A 109 8.36 -5.26 -6.39
N LEU A 110 7.11 -5.35 -5.91
CA LEU A 110 6.43 -4.23 -5.23
C LEU A 110 6.96 -3.97 -3.82
N VAL A 111 7.22 -5.01 -3.03
CA VAL A 111 7.87 -4.88 -1.71
C VAL A 111 9.28 -4.31 -1.86
N ARG A 112 10.02 -4.69 -2.90
CA ARG A 112 11.35 -4.12 -3.17
C ARG A 112 11.29 -2.65 -3.58
N LEU A 113 10.28 -2.28 -4.37
CA LEU A 113 10.03 -0.90 -4.75
C LEU A 113 9.71 -0.03 -3.53
N GLU A 114 8.85 -0.53 -2.63
CA GLU A 114 8.51 0.12 -1.37
C GLU A 114 9.74 0.36 -0.49
N LEU A 115 10.59 -0.67 -0.31
CA LEU A 115 11.84 -0.52 0.44
C LEU A 115 12.79 0.50 -0.21
N ARG A 116 12.83 0.58 -1.54
CA ARG A 116 13.63 1.58 -2.26
C ARG A 116 13.15 3.01 -1.97
N TRP A 117 11.84 3.23 -1.91
CA TRP A 117 11.25 4.53 -1.55
C TRP A 117 11.61 4.95 -0.13
N VAL A 118 11.63 4.01 0.81
CA VAL A 118 12.07 4.28 2.20
C VAL A 118 13.55 4.65 2.26
N GLN A 119 14.40 3.98 1.48
CA GLN A 119 15.85 4.20 1.48
C GLN A 119 16.29 5.45 0.71
N THR A 120 15.46 5.91 -0.23
CA THR A 120 15.73 7.08 -1.05
C THR A 120 14.68 8.14 -0.77
N PRO A 121 14.75 8.86 0.38
CA PRO A 121 13.84 9.95 0.64
C PRO A 121 14.07 11.03 -0.41
N SER A 122 13.26 11.00 -1.47
CA SER A 122 13.26 12.03 -2.50
C SER A 122 13.00 13.37 -1.82
N THR A 123 13.99 14.27 -1.86
CA THR A 123 13.86 15.66 -1.42
C THR A 123 12.93 16.49 -2.33
N ALA A 124 12.30 15.86 -3.32
CA ALA A 124 11.48 16.50 -4.33
C ALA A 124 10.21 15.69 -4.62
N SER A 125 9.10 16.39 -4.46
CA SER A 125 7.81 16.19 -5.11
C SER A 125 6.91 15.08 -4.59
N VAL A 126 5.73 15.51 -4.14
CA VAL A 126 4.47 14.78 -4.26
C VAL A 126 4.43 14.11 -5.63
N VAL A 127 4.56 12.78 -5.67
CA VAL A 127 4.36 11.93 -6.83
C VAL A 127 2.84 11.86 -7.07
N GLY A 128 2.33 12.62 -8.04
CA GLY A 128 0.94 12.49 -8.45
C GLY A 128 0.59 11.06 -8.93
N PRO A 129 -0.70 10.73 -9.09
CA PRO A 129 -1.13 9.40 -9.54
C PRO A 129 -0.47 8.92 -10.85
N SER A 130 -0.17 9.83 -11.78
CA SER A 130 0.45 9.46 -13.06
C SER A 130 1.90 8.97 -12.92
N PRO A 131 2.85 9.73 -12.31
CA PRO A 131 4.20 9.21 -12.10
C PRO A 131 4.24 7.99 -11.16
N PHE A 132 3.28 7.85 -10.23
CA PHE A 132 3.11 6.62 -9.46
C PHE A 132 2.84 5.40 -10.36
N VAL A 133 1.87 5.51 -11.27
CA VAL A 133 1.54 4.45 -12.23
C VAL A 133 2.74 4.10 -13.11
N GLU A 134 3.45 5.11 -13.61
CA GLU A 134 4.61 4.89 -14.47
C GLU A 134 5.73 4.14 -13.75
N GLU A 135 6.04 4.52 -12.50
CA GLU A 135 7.11 3.88 -11.75
C GLU A 135 6.76 2.41 -11.42
N VAL A 136 5.53 2.14 -10.97
CA VAL A 136 5.09 0.77 -10.68
C VAL A 136 5.08 -0.08 -11.94
N ARG A 137 4.56 0.44 -13.06
CA ARG A 137 4.62 -0.22 -14.37
C ARG A 137 6.03 -0.54 -14.80
N GLN A 138 6.93 0.42 -14.67
CA GLN A 138 8.32 0.23 -15.04
C GLN A 138 8.94 -0.91 -14.22
N ALA A 139 8.67 -0.97 -12.92
CA ALA A 139 9.12 -2.04 -12.05
C ALA A 139 8.53 -3.40 -12.45
N LEU A 140 7.22 -3.48 -12.73
CA LEU A 140 6.55 -4.71 -13.18
C LEU A 140 7.09 -5.21 -14.53
N ASN A 141 7.34 -4.29 -15.47
CA ASN A 141 7.85 -4.62 -16.81
C ASN A 141 9.32 -5.09 -16.81
N GLN A 142 10.10 -4.70 -15.80
CA GLN A 142 11.47 -5.17 -15.62
C GLN A 142 11.52 -6.62 -15.11
N PHE A 143 10.44 -7.10 -14.48
CA PHE A 143 10.34 -8.49 -14.05
C PHE A 143 10.17 -9.42 -15.25
N ARG A 144 11.10 -10.37 -15.42
CA ARG A 144 11.15 -11.28 -16.57
C ARG A 144 10.63 -12.69 -16.29
N GLY A 145 9.97 -12.91 -15.15
CA GLY A 145 9.55 -14.24 -14.74
C GLY A 145 10.73 -15.07 -14.22
N SER A 146 10.53 -15.75 -13.10
CA SER A 146 11.48 -16.73 -12.62
C SER A 146 11.34 -17.99 -13.46
N SER A 147 12.14 -18.13 -14.53
CA SER A 147 12.28 -19.42 -15.23
C SER A 147 12.96 -20.52 -14.39
N ASN A 148 13.16 -20.32 -13.07
CA ASN A 148 14.01 -21.20 -12.23
C ASN A 148 13.59 -21.26 -10.74
N LEU A 149 12.34 -21.59 -10.44
CA LEU A 149 11.99 -22.17 -9.14
C LEU A 149 11.17 -23.44 -9.39
N ARG A 150 11.90 -24.52 -9.67
CA ARG A 150 11.45 -25.91 -9.48
C ARG A 150 12.15 -26.47 -8.26
#